data_AF-A0A7J2YYQ3-F1
#
_entry.id   AF-A0A7J2YYQ3-F1
#
_cell.length_a   1.000
_cell.length_b   1.000
_cell.length_c   1.000
_cell.angle_alpha   90.00
_cell.angle_beta   90.00
_cell.angle_gamma   90.00
#
_symmetry.space_group_name_H-M   'P 1'
#
loop_
_entity.id
_entity.type
_entity.pdbx_description
1 polymer ?
#
loop_
_entity_poly.entity_id
_entity_poly.type
_entity_poly.pdbx_seq_one_letter_code
_entity_poly.pdbx_strand_id
1 'polypeptide(L)'
;MLRANKTPFLLVFAVVYGLVFINYIDVVTPGGNIGGYHLWLVLMYFLPFAVLSVVDIKNWKLTLGLGLVASVMNDVFYGLIRNLMGQPYDLTRYYSLWLIPQSTKLFSLNLGFITIPVLSWMMAASIYIRFGAVFMLLDGHKYLLAKWNLSAYLSLRGQKVKVGGLKPIRQYEPEFLVATPETLEIEESA
;
A
#
# COMPACT_ATOMS: atom_id res chain seq x y z
N MET A 1 1.24 14.72 15.85
CA MET A 1 0.20 13.86 15.22
C MET A 1 -0.45 14.62 14.07
N LEU A 2 -0.06 14.33 12.83
CA LEU A 2 -0.78 14.84 11.65
C LEU A 2 -2.23 14.34 11.73
N ARG A 3 -3.21 15.25 11.70
CA ARG A 3 -4.63 14.88 11.71
C ARG A 3 -4.92 13.90 10.57
N ALA A 4 -5.71 12.86 10.84
CA ALA A 4 -6.13 11.82 9.88
C ALA A 4 -6.62 12.38 8.53
N ASN A 5 -7.11 13.62 8.51
CA ASN A 5 -7.60 14.31 7.31
C ASN A 5 -6.55 14.59 6.23
N LYS A 6 -5.23 14.48 6.53
CA LYS A 6 -4.16 14.74 5.55
C LYS A 6 -3.61 13.48 4.87
N THR A 7 -3.89 12.29 5.40
CA THR A 7 -3.39 11.02 4.83
C THR A 7 -3.82 10.79 3.37
N PRO A 8 -5.09 11.03 2.98
CA PRO A 8 -5.51 10.85 1.59
C PRO A 8 -4.76 11.75 0.62
N PHE A 9 -4.52 13.00 1.02
CA PHE A 9 -3.74 13.95 0.22
C PHE A 9 -2.29 13.47 0.03
N LEU A 10 -1.65 13.00 1.10
CA LEU A 10 -0.29 12.47 1.03
C LEU A 10 -0.20 11.21 0.16
N LEU A 11 -1.21 10.35 0.19
CA LEU A 11 -1.33 9.18 -0.68
C LEU A 11 -1.43 9.58 -2.16
N VAL A 12 -2.32 10.52 -2.49
CA VAL A 12 -2.45 11.04 -3.86
C VAL A 12 -1.13 11.66 -4.31
N PHE A 13 -0.50 12.46 -3.46
CA PHE A 13 0.80 13.04 -3.74
C PHE A 13 1.87 11.95 -3.99
N ALA A 14 1.90 10.87 -3.20
CA ALA A 14 2.83 9.77 -3.40
C ALA A 14 2.60 9.00 -4.71
N VAL A 15 1.33 8.80 -5.07
CA VAL A 15 0.95 8.19 -6.35
C VAL A 15 1.44 9.06 -7.51
N VAL A 16 1.12 10.35 -7.50
CA VAL A 16 1.54 11.29 -8.56
C VAL A 16 3.07 11.42 -8.61
N TYR A 17 3.72 11.49 -7.46
CA TYR A 17 5.18 11.58 -7.38
C TYR A 17 5.87 10.37 -8.01
N GLY A 18 5.44 9.16 -7.65
CA GLY A 18 5.98 7.94 -8.24
C GLY A 18 5.63 7.79 -9.72
N LEU A 19 4.37 8.03 -10.08
CA LEU A 19 3.88 7.86 -11.44
C LEU A 19 4.54 8.84 -12.42
N VAL A 20 4.73 10.09 -12.03
CA VAL A 20 5.23 11.15 -12.91
C VAL A 20 6.73 11.36 -12.73
N PHE A 21 7.18 11.80 -11.56
CA PHE A 21 8.56 12.27 -11.37
C PHE A 21 9.56 11.12 -11.39
N ILE A 22 9.28 10.06 -10.64
CA ILE A 22 10.19 8.93 -10.53
C ILE A 22 10.29 8.19 -11.87
N ASN A 23 9.16 7.84 -12.50
CA ASN A 23 9.18 7.22 -13.82
C ASN A 23 9.85 8.11 -14.88
N TYR A 24 9.61 9.42 -14.87
CA TYR A 24 10.28 10.34 -15.80
C TYR A 24 11.80 10.26 -15.66
N ILE A 25 12.31 10.34 -14.42
CA ILE A 25 13.75 10.23 -14.15
C ILE A 25 14.28 8.88 -14.64
N ASP A 26 13.55 7.79 -14.38
CA ASP A 26 13.96 6.43 -14.73
C ASP A 26 13.96 6.17 -16.24
N VAL A 27 13.06 6.81 -16.98
CA VAL A 27 13.01 6.74 -18.45
C VAL A 27 14.09 7.61 -19.09
N VAL A 28 14.36 8.81 -18.57
CA VAL A 28 15.35 9.73 -19.14
C VAL A 28 16.78 9.33 -18.78
N THR A 29 16.98 8.72 -17.62
CA THR A 29 18.29 8.29 -17.11
C THR A 29 18.31 6.77 -16.93
N PRO A 30 18.48 5.99 -18.02
CA PRO A 30 18.53 4.53 -17.93
C PRO A 30 19.80 4.09 -17.20
N GLY A 31 19.69 3.92 -15.88
CA GLY A 31 20.84 3.86 -14.99
C GLY A 31 21.47 2.48 -14.80
N GLY A 32 21.18 1.50 -15.68
CA GLY A 32 21.85 0.20 -15.67
C GLY A 32 23.38 0.29 -15.77
N ASN A 33 23.89 1.36 -16.41
CA ASN A 33 25.32 1.61 -16.60
C ASN A 33 25.89 2.68 -15.67
N ILE A 34 25.06 3.33 -14.85
CA ILE A 34 25.49 4.40 -13.94
C ILE A 34 25.71 3.80 -12.56
N GLY A 35 26.95 3.89 -12.08
CA GLY A 35 27.32 3.42 -10.75
C GLY A 35 26.45 4.06 -9.67
N GLY A 36 25.80 3.24 -8.83
CA GLY A 36 25.01 3.71 -7.69
C GLY A 36 23.60 4.19 -8.04
N TYR A 37 23.20 4.11 -9.31
CA TYR A 37 21.91 4.62 -9.76
C TYR A 37 20.73 4.04 -8.98
N HIS A 38 20.69 2.72 -8.77
CA HIS A 38 19.53 2.10 -8.15
C HIS A 38 19.48 2.38 -6.64
N LEU A 39 20.63 2.55 -5.99
CA LEU A 39 20.67 3.01 -4.60
C LEU A 39 20.13 4.45 -4.50
N TRP A 40 20.58 5.33 -5.40
CA TRP A 40 20.09 6.70 -5.47
C TRP A 40 18.58 6.74 -5.75
N LEU A 41 18.09 5.93 -6.70
CA LEU A 41 16.68 5.85 -7.05
C LEU A 41 15.82 5.40 -5.86
N VAL A 42 16.29 4.40 -5.09
CA VAL A 42 15.66 4.00 -3.83
C VAL A 42 15.56 5.17 -2.86
N LEU A 43 16.62 5.96 -2.67
CA LEU A 43 16.58 7.15 -1.80
C LEU A 43 15.56 8.19 -2.32
N MET A 44 15.49 8.39 -3.64
CA MET A 44 14.55 9.33 -4.26
C MET A 44 13.08 8.93 -4.04
N TYR A 45 12.76 7.64 -3.89
CA TYR A 45 11.42 7.20 -3.54
C TYR A 45 10.95 7.77 -2.19
N PHE A 46 11.85 7.89 -1.22
CA PHE A 46 11.52 8.31 0.15
C PHE A 46 11.78 9.79 0.42
N LEU A 47 12.60 10.45 -0.40
CA LEU A 47 13.07 11.82 -0.18
C LEU A 47 11.96 12.82 0.18
N PRO A 48 10.85 12.97 -0.57
CA PRO A 48 9.83 13.98 -0.25
C PRO A 48 9.06 13.65 1.04
N PHE A 49 9.11 12.40 1.50
CA PHE A 49 8.42 11.94 2.72
C PHE A 49 9.32 11.96 3.94
N ALA A 50 10.65 11.98 3.77
CA ALA A 50 11.62 11.96 4.86
C ALA A 50 11.38 13.09 5.88
N VAL A 51 10.92 14.26 5.40
CA VAL A 51 10.55 15.40 6.25
C VAL A 51 9.52 15.04 7.32
N LEU A 52 8.60 14.11 7.06
CA LEU A 52 7.58 13.69 8.02
C LEU A 52 8.21 13.03 9.26
N SER A 53 9.23 12.19 9.04
CA SER A 53 10.00 11.54 10.11
C SER A 53 10.97 12.48 10.81
N VAL A 54 11.56 13.42 10.05
CA VAL A 54 12.47 14.43 10.61
C VAL A 54 11.74 15.36 11.57
N VAL A 55 10.53 15.77 11.21
CA VAL A 55 9.68 16.64 12.06
C VAL A 55 9.13 15.88 13.26
N ASP A 56 8.71 14.63 13.09
CA ASP A 56 8.26 13.78 14.19
C ASP A 56 8.52 12.31 13.84
N ILE A 57 9.47 11.70 14.56
CA ILE A 57 9.91 10.33 14.33
C ILE A 57 8.77 9.31 14.42
N LYS A 58 7.67 9.63 15.12
CA LYS A 58 6.48 8.76 15.18
C LYS A 58 5.82 8.55 13.82
N ASN A 59 6.09 9.41 12.84
CA ASN A 59 5.59 9.29 11.48
C ASN A 59 6.42 8.34 10.60
N TRP A 60 7.41 7.62 11.13
CA TRP A 60 8.27 6.73 10.33
C TRP A 60 7.49 5.71 9.49
N LYS A 61 6.39 5.16 10.01
CA LYS A 61 5.52 4.22 9.27
C LYS A 61 4.89 4.88 8.05
N LEU A 62 4.43 6.12 8.22
CA LEU A 62 3.83 6.91 7.14
C LEU A 62 4.89 7.25 6.09
N THR A 63 6.08 7.69 6.51
CA THR A 63 7.22 7.96 5.61
C THR A 63 7.59 6.74 4.76
N LEU A 64 7.77 5.58 5.41
CA LEU A 64 8.09 4.35 4.70
C LEU A 64 6.93 3.91 3.80
N GLY A 65 5.69 3.94 4.29
CA GLY A 65 4.52 3.55 3.50
C GLY A 65 4.35 4.40 2.24
N LEU A 66 4.51 5.72 2.34
CA LEU A 66 4.40 6.63 1.19
C LEU A 66 5.55 6.46 0.19
N GLY A 67 6.79 6.29 0.66
CA GLY A 67 7.91 6.01 -0.23
C GLY A 67 7.78 4.66 -0.94
N LEU A 68 7.24 3.64 -0.27
CA LEU A 68 6.91 2.37 -0.90
C LEU A 68 5.79 2.49 -1.93
N VAL A 69 4.77 3.34 -1.70
CA VAL A 69 3.75 3.65 -2.71
C VAL A 69 4.41 4.24 -3.96
N ALA A 70 5.26 5.25 -3.79
CA ALA A 70 5.99 5.87 -4.92
C ALA A 70 6.85 4.85 -5.68
N SER A 71 7.56 3.98 -4.94
CA SER A 71 8.38 2.90 -5.48
C SER A 71 7.56 1.89 -6.31
N VAL A 72 6.38 1.50 -5.84
CA VAL A 72 5.48 0.59 -6.58
C VAL A 72 4.92 1.26 -7.83
N MET A 73 4.60 2.55 -7.76
CA MET A 73 4.15 3.30 -8.95
C MET A 73 5.24 3.39 -10.02
N ASN A 74 6.52 3.41 -9.66
CA ASN A 74 7.60 3.29 -10.64
C ASN A 74 7.52 1.95 -11.37
N ASP A 75 7.61 0.84 -10.63
CA ASP A 75 7.73 -0.48 -11.26
C ASP A 75 6.45 -0.96 -11.96
N VAL A 76 5.27 -0.47 -11.60
CA VAL A 76 4.02 -0.86 -12.28
C VAL A 76 3.77 0.00 -13.51
N PHE A 77 4.18 1.27 -13.50
CA PHE A 77 3.86 2.20 -14.58
C PHE A 77 5.04 2.53 -15.50
N TYR A 78 6.27 2.12 -15.18
CA TYR A 78 7.45 2.43 -15.99
C TYR A 78 7.28 2.05 -17.46
N GLY A 79 6.80 0.83 -17.75
CA GLY A 79 6.57 0.39 -19.13
C GLY A 79 5.57 1.29 -19.87
N LEU A 80 4.47 1.66 -19.20
CA LEU A 80 3.45 2.57 -19.75
C LEU A 80 4.01 3.97 -19.97
N ILE A 81 4.66 4.55 -18.97
CA ILE A 81 5.23 5.91 -19.04
C ILE A 81 6.28 5.99 -20.13
N ARG A 82 7.17 4.99 -20.21
CA ARG A 82 8.15 4.88 -21.30
C ARG A 82 7.50 4.94 -22.68
N ASN A 83 6.43 4.16 -22.87
CA ASN A 83 5.68 4.15 -24.13
C ASN A 83 4.99 5.50 -24.41
N LEU A 84 4.39 6.13 -23.40
CA LEU A 84 3.77 7.47 -23.51
C LEU A 84 4.79 8.58 -23.80
N MET A 85 6.03 8.43 -23.37
CA MET A 85 7.14 9.34 -23.68
C MET A 85 7.73 9.12 -25.08
N GLY A 86 7.09 8.30 -25.92
CA GLY A 86 7.50 8.07 -27.31
C GLY A 86 8.66 7.09 -27.46
N GLN A 87 8.99 6.32 -26.41
CA GLN A 87 9.94 5.21 -26.51
C GLN A 87 9.16 3.89 -26.64
N PRO A 88 9.04 3.31 -27.85
CA PRO A 88 8.22 2.14 -28.07
C PRO A 88 8.63 0.99 -27.14
N TYR A 89 7.63 0.40 -26.48
CA TYR A 89 7.87 -0.69 -25.55
C TYR A 89 6.75 -1.72 -25.57
N ASP A 90 7.11 -3.00 -25.59
CA ASP A 90 6.15 -4.10 -25.55
C ASP A 90 5.59 -4.23 -24.13
N LEU A 91 4.42 -3.61 -23.91
CA LEU A 91 3.73 -3.60 -22.62
C LEU A 91 3.32 -5.01 -22.17
N THR A 92 2.90 -5.86 -23.11
CA THR A 92 2.50 -7.24 -22.80
C THR A 92 3.68 -8.02 -22.24
N ARG A 93 4.82 -7.95 -22.92
CA ARG A 93 6.06 -8.57 -22.42
C ARG A 93 6.53 -7.95 -21.12
N TYR A 94 6.46 -6.63 -20.99
CA TYR A 94 6.85 -5.94 -19.77
C TYR A 94 6.07 -6.44 -18.55
N TYR A 95 4.74 -6.42 -18.62
CA TYR A 95 3.90 -6.87 -17.51
C TYR A 95 4.03 -8.36 -17.23
N SER A 96 4.22 -9.19 -18.27
CA SER A 96 4.54 -10.60 -18.09
C SER A 96 5.83 -10.79 -17.27
N LEU A 97 6.88 -10.01 -17.58
CA LEU A 97 8.17 -10.11 -16.90
C LEU A 97 8.21 -9.46 -15.52
N TRP A 98 7.42 -8.42 -15.27
CA TRP A 98 7.40 -7.72 -13.99
C TRP A 98 6.45 -8.33 -12.96
N LEU A 99 5.31 -8.89 -13.40
CA LEU A 99 4.25 -9.36 -12.49
C LEU A 99 4.18 -10.90 -12.39
N ILE A 100 4.63 -11.63 -13.42
CA ILE A 100 4.59 -13.10 -13.42
C ILE A 100 6.00 -13.62 -13.14
N PRO A 101 6.22 -14.45 -12.10
CA PRO A 101 7.55 -14.95 -11.78
C PRO A 101 8.14 -15.81 -12.90
N GLN A 102 9.27 -15.37 -13.47
CA GLN A 102 10.05 -16.10 -14.48
C GLN A 102 11.54 -16.01 -14.18
N SER A 103 12.35 -16.83 -14.86
CA SER A 103 13.83 -16.84 -14.71
C SER A 103 14.56 -15.88 -15.67
N THR A 104 13.83 -15.07 -16.44
CA THR A 104 14.40 -14.12 -17.38
C THR A 104 15.10 -12.98 -16.64
N LYS A 105 16.35 -12.68 -17.03
CA LYS A 105 17.08 -11.50 -16.55
C LYS A 105 16.46 -10.22 -17.11
N LEU A 106 16.13 -9.27 -16.25
CA LEU A 106 15.52 -7.99 -16.62
C LEU A 106 16.58 -6.90 -16.77
N PHE A 107 17.37 -6.69 -15.73
CA PHE A 107 18.44 -5.69 -15.69
C PHE A 107 19.48 -6.07 -14.63
N SER A 108 20.50 -5.23 -14.51
CA SER A 108 21.53 -5.34 -13.49
C SER A 108 21.30 -4.23 -12.44
N LEU A 109 20.90 -4.60 -11.23
CA LEU A 109 20.75 -3.68 -10.10
C LEU A 109 22.14 -3.18 -9.69
N ASN A 110 22.45 -1.96 -10.07
CA ASN A 110 23.72 -1.30 -9.75
C ASN A 110 23.58 -0.44 -8.49
N LEU A 111 24.18 -0.91 -7.39
CA LEU A 111 24.24 -0.21 -6.09
C LEU A 111 25.53 0.62 -5.93
N GLY A 112 26.38 0.69 -6.95
CA GLY A 112 27.64 1.46 -6.97
C GLY A 112 28.86 0.64 -6.55
N PHE A 113 28.71 -0.20 -5.53
CA PHE A 113 29.76 -1.11 -5.05
C PHE A 113 29.50 -2.58 -5.43
N ILE A 114 28.25 -2.93 -5.72
CA ILE A 114 27.85 -4.27 -6.15
C ILE A 114 26.82 -4.17 -7.27
N THR A 115 26.88 -5.12 -8.19
CA THR A 115 25.90 -5.29 -9.26
C THR A 115 25.24 -6.65 -9.12
N ILE A 116 23.92 -6.66 -9.01
CA ILE A 116 23.14 -7.89 -8.82
C ILE A 116 22.23 -8.09 -10.05
N PRO A 117 22.29 -9.25 -10.74
CA PRO A 117 21.36 -9.52 -11.83
C PRO A 117 19.94 -9.68 -11.27
N VAL A 118 19.00 -8.88 -11.75
CA VAL A 118 17.59 -8.95 -11.34
C VAL A 118 16.84 -9.86 -12.30
N LEU A 119 16.31 -10.94 -11.76
CA LEU A 119 15.44 -11.87 -12.48
C LEU A 119 13.97 -11.44 -12.34
N SER A 120 13.14 -11.87 -13.28
CA SER A 120 11.71 -11.58 -13.29
C SER A 120 11.01 -11.99 -11.99
N TRP A 121 11.30 -13.17 -11.45
CA TRP A 121 10.73 -13.60 -10.16
C TRP A 121 11.13 -12.69 -8.99
N MET A 122 12.35 -12.14 -8.99
CA MET A 122 12.81 -11.21 -7.96
C MET A 122 12.03 -9.90 -8.02
N MET A 123 11.73 -9.44 -9.23
CA MET A 123 10.92 -8.23 -9.45
C MET A 123 9.47 -8.43 -9.01
N ALA A 124 8.83 -9.53 -9.46
CA ALA A 124 7.47 -9.86 -9.07
C ALA A 124 7.35 -10.00 -7.54
N ALA A 125 8.27 -10.74 -6.91
CA ALA A 125 8.30 -10.87 -5.45
C ALA A 125 8.48 -9.53 -4.74
N SER A 126 9.40 -8.68 -5.22
CA SER A 126 9.61 -7.33 -4.69
C SER A 126 8.35 -6.46 -4.76
N ILE A 127 7.63 -6.49 -5.89
CA ILE A 127 6.38 -5.74 -6.06
C ILE A 127 5.32 -6.24 -5.07
N TYR A 128 5.09 -7.56 -4.98
CA TYR A 128 4.10 -8.14 -4.06
C TYR A 128 4.41 -7.88 -2.59
N ILE A 129 5.68 -8.02 -2.18
CA ILE A 129 6.13 -7.71 -0.82
C ILE A 129 5.87 -6.23 -0.50
N ARG A 130 6.16 -5.31 -1.43
CA ARG A 130 5.93 -3.88 -1.21
C ARG A 130 4.44 -3.53 -1.13
N PHE A 131 3.58 -4.14 -1.96
CA PHE A 131 2.14 -4.00 -1.79
C PHE A 131 1.67 -4.45 -0.40
N GLY A 132 2.13 -5.62 0.06
CA GLY A 132 1.84 -6.11 1.41
C GLY A 132 2.34 -5.16 2.50
N ALA A 133 3.57 -4.65 2.38
CA ALA A 133 4.16 -3.71 3.32
C ALA A 133 3.40 -2.38 3.36
N VAL A 134 3.03 -1.81 2.20
CA VAL A 134 2.19 -0.60 2.12
C VAL A 134 0.86 -0.83 2.84
N PHE A 135 0.19 -1.95 2.56
CA PHE A 135 -1.07 -2.31 3.18
C PHE A 135 -0.96 -2.43 4.71
N MET A 136 0.13 -2.98 5.23
CA MET A 136 0.38 -3.10 6.67
C MET A 136 0.74 -1.76 7.32
N LEU A 137 1.63 -0.97 6.70
CA LEU A 137 2.17 0.27 7.25
C LEU A 137 1.14 1.41 7.26
N LEU A 138 0.24 1.43 6.28
CA LEU A 138 -0.81 2.46 6.15
C LEU A 138 -2.15 2.02 6.76
N ASP A 139 -2.11 1.12 7.73
CA ASP A 139 -3.26 0.66 8.51
C ASP A 139 -4.39 -0.01 7.68
N GLY A 140 -4.10 -0.46 6.45
CA GLY A 140 -5.05 -1.19 5.61
C GLY A 140 -5.62 -2.42 6.31
N HIS A 141 -4.81 -3.10 7.12
CA HIS A 141 -5.23 -4.25 7.93
C HIS A 141 -6.35 -3.93 8.92
N LYS A 142 -6.45 -2.70 9.44
CA LYS A 142 -7.52 -2.28 10.35
C LYS A 142 -8.88 -2.32 9.66
N TYR A 143 -8.95 -2.03 8.37
CA TYR A 143 -10.18 -2.13 7.59
C TYR A 143 -10.63 -3.58 7.39
N LEU A 144 -9.70 -4.52 7.20
CA LEU A 144 -10.04 -5.94 7.15
C LEU A 144 -10.55 -6.42 8.50
N LEU A 145 -9.82 -6.16 9.58
CA LEU A 145 -10.22 -6.55 10.94
C LEU A 145 -11.56 -5.93 11.35
N ALA A 146 -11.82 -4.69 10.94
CA ALA A 146 -13.09 -4.03 11.17
C ALA A 146 -14.23 -4.68 10.37
N LYS A 147 -14.00 -5.09 9.11
CA LYS A 147 -15.02 -5.81 8.33
C LYS A 147 -15.45 -7.13 9.00
N TRP A 148 -14.55 -7.78 9.73
CA TRP A 148 -14.84 -8.99 10.52
C TRP A 148 -15.46 -8.69 11.90
N ASN A 149 -15.46 -7.43 12.34
CA ASN A 149 -16.07 -6.99 13.59
C ASN A 149 -16.95 -5.76 13.35
N LEU A 150 -18.24 -6.00 13.05
CA LEU A 150 -19.24 -4.99 12.67
C LEU A 150 -19.25 -3.76 13.61
N SER A 151 -19.01 -3.97 14.91
CA SER A 151 -18.92 -2.89 15.91
C SER A 151 -17.69 -1.98 15.69
N ALA A 152 -16.53 -2.55 15.36
CA ALA A 152 -15.32 -1.80 15.03
C ALA A 152 -15.44 -1.06 13.68
N TYR A 153 -16.14 -1.65 12.69
CA TYR A 153 -16.40 -1.02 11.40
C TYR A 153 -17.23 0.27 11.52
N LEU A 154 -18.30 0.22 12.32
CA LEU A 154 -19.18 1.36 12.53
C LEU A 154 -18.50 2.47 13.35
N SER A 155 -17.66 2.10 14.32
CA SER A 155 -16.82 3.04 15.09
C SER A 155 -15.79 3.79 14.22
N LEU A 156 -15.11 3.08 13.29
CA LEU A 156 -14.15 3.70 12.37
C LEU A 156 -14.79 4.68 11.37
N ARG A 157 -16.06 4.51 11.02
CA ARG A 157 -16.80 5.44 10.17
C ARG A 157 -17.30 6.70 10.90
N GLY A 158 -17.00 6.84 12.19
CA GLY A 158 -17.55 7.94 12.99
C GLY A 158 -19.07 7.88 13.15
N GLN A 159 -19.69 6.74 12.82
CA GLN A 159 -21.10 6.51 13.14
C GLN A 159 -21.16 6.08 14.61
N LYS A 160 -21.67 6.98 15.46
CA LYS A 160 -22.09 6.61 16.81
C LYS A 160 -23.21 5.59 16.68
N VAL A 161 -22.90 4.31 16.85
CA VAL A 161 -23.92 3.31 17.10
C VAL A 161 -24.50 3.66 18.47
N LYS A 162 -25.67 4.31 18.49
CA LYS A 162 -26.54 4.23 19.65
C LYS A 162 -26.97 2.76 19.72
N VAL A 163 -26.24 1.97 20.48
CA VAL A 163 -26.76 0.67 20.93
C VAL A 163 -27.97 1.03 21.78
N GLY A 164 -29.15 0.89 21.18
CA GLY A 164 -30.41 1.09 21.88
C GLY A 164 -30.46 0.13 23.05
N GLY A 165 -30.37 0.67 24.27
CA GLY A 165 -30.93 0.07 25.47
C GLY A 165 -30.54 -1.37 25.79
N LEU A 166 -29.26 -1.75 25.73
CA LEU A 166 -28.82 -2.90 26.54
C LEU A 166 -28.58 -2.41 27.96
N LYS A 167 -29.61 -2.56 28.82
CA LYS A 167 -29.43 -2.50 30.27
C LYS A 167 -28.33 -3.52 30.64
N PRO A 168 -27.42 -3.19 31.57
CA PRO A 168 -26.42 -4.15 32.03
C PRO A 168 -27.17 -5.34 32.64
N ILE A 169 -27.08 -6.50 31.98
CA ILE A 169 -27.51 -7.76 32.54
C ILE A 169 -26.59 -8.01 33.73
N ARG A 170 -27.19 -8.05 34.93
CA ARG A 170 -26.51 -8.47 36.16
C ARG A 170 -25.72 -9.74 35.87
N GLN A 171 -24.51 -9.81 36.42
CA GLN A 171 -23.72 -11.03 36.53
C GLN A 171 -24.64 -12.20 36.90
N TYR A 172 -24.85 -13.11 35.97
CA TYR A 172 -25.40 -14.43 36.22
C TYR A 172 -24.36 -15.45 35.74
N GLU A 173 -24.13 -16.41 36.62
CA GLU A 173 -23.22 -17.54 36.48
C GLU A 173 -23.46 -18.34 35.19
N PRO A 174 -22.45 -19.10 34.72
CA PRO A 174 -22.49 -19.72 33.41
C PRO A 174 -23.34 -20.99 33.47
N GLU A 175 -24.62 -20.89 33.13
CA GLU A 175 -25.39 -22.03 32.64
C GLU A 175 -25.49 -21.97 31.13
N PHE A 176 -24.96 -23.02 30.49
CA PHE A 176 -25.09 -23.30 29.07
C PHE A 176 -26.55 -23.17 28.64
N LEU A 177 -26.85 -22.26 27.71
CA LEU A 177 -28.14 -22.21 27.04
C LEU A 177 -27.97 -22.42 25.53
N VAL A 178 -28.44 -23.60 25.13
CA VAL A 178 -28.70 -24.03 23.75
C VAL A 178 -29.82 -23.15 23.18
N ALA A 179 -29.61 -22.57 22.00
CA ALA A 179 -30.61 -21.73 21.35
C ALA A 179 -31.74 -22.58 20.75
N THR A 180 -32.99 -22.33 21.16
CA THR A 180 -34.20 -22.72 20.43
C THR A 180 -34.73 -21.50 19.65
N PRO A 181 -35.25 -21.68 18.41
CA PRO A 181 -35.74 -20.58 17.60
C PRO A 181 -37.25 -20.41 17.79
N GLU A 182 -37.67 -19.36 18.50
CA GLU A 182 -39.07 -18.91 18.45
C GLU A 182 -39.17 -17.40 18.19
N THR A 183 -39.97 -17.12 17.15
CA THR A 183 -40.81 -15.95 16.87
C THR A 183 -40.17 -14.56 16.68
N LEU A 184 -39.91 -14.23 15.41
CA LEU A 184 -39.89 -12.85 14.91
C LEU A 184 -41.34 -12.41 14.61
N GLU A 185 -41.87 -11.46 15.37
CA GLU A 185 -43.07 -10.70 14.98
C GLU A 185 -42.65 -9.42 14.27
N ILE A 186 -43.26 -9.17 13.10
CA ILE A 186 -43.13 -7.96 12.30
C ILE A 186 -44.37 -7.12 12.58
N GLU A 187 -44.21 -5.96 13.21
CA GLU A 187 -45.27 -4.94 13.25
C GLU A 187 -45.15 -4.04 11.99
N GLU A 188 -46.16 -4.08 11.13
CA GLU A 188 -46.39 -3.06 10.09
C GLU A 188 -47.15 -1.88 10.71
N SER A 189 -46.58 -0.68 10.60
CA SER A 189 -47.24 0.57 10.98
C SER A 189 -48.09 1.12 9.82
N ALA A 190 -49.36 1.44 10.11
CA ALA A 190 -50.26 2.19 9.24
C ALA A 190 -49.84 3.67 9.09
#